data_AF-A0A0F9JNP9-F1
#
_entry.id   AF-A0A0F9JNP9-F1
#
_cell.length_a   1.000
_cell.length_b   1.000
_cell.length_c   1.000
_cell.angle_alpha   90.00
_cell.angle_beta   90.00
_cell.angle_gamma   90.00
#
_symmetry.space_group_name_H-M   'P 1'
#
loop_
_entity.id
_entity.type
_entity.pdbx_description
1 polymer ?
#
loop_
_entity_poly.entity_id
_entity_poly.type
_entity_poly.pdbx_seq_one_letter_code
_entity_poly.pdbx_strand_id
1 'polypeptide(L)'
;MTDYGLARALGGTPDKCLIVIEDFEKIDLGKTSMTKSGLLNAIDGPLASEGRLLVITANAIDNIEDYFLRPGRIDRQWLIDFPDKQTIGVCFDRFSPDGAVDPQIFLEDAFANKWSMAKVQQELIMLTGGN
;
A
#
# COMPACT_ATOMS: atom_id res chain seq x y z
N MET A 1 2.69 -1.90 21.68
CA MET A 1 1.22 -1.72 21.68
C MET A 1 0.61 -2.99 22.26
N THR A 2 -0.39 -2.90 23.13
CA THR A 2 -1.14 -4.06 23.67
C THR A 2 -2.44 -4.24 22.89
N ASP A 3 -3.11 -5.38 23.07
CA ASP A 3 -4.46 -5.62 22.50
C ASP A 3 -5.45 -4.50 22.86
N TYR A 4 -5.46 -4.09 24.14
CA TYR A 4 -6.30 -2.98 24.61
C TYR A 4 -5.91 -1.66 23.97
N GLY A 5 -4.61 -1.41 23.79
CA GLY A 5 -4.12 -0.20 23.12
C GLY A 5 -4.57 -0.13 21.66
N LEU A 6 -4.53 -1.25 20.93
CA LEU A 6 -5.01 -1.33 19.55
C LEU A 6 -6.53 -1.15 19.47
N ALA A 7 -7.29 -1.86 20.30
CA ALA A 7 -8.75 -1.74 20.33
C ALA A 7 -9.19 -0.31 20.66
N ARG A 8 -8.49 0.37 21.58
CA ARG A 8 -8.74 1.78 21.88
C ARG A 8 -8.35 2.71 20.73
N ALA A 9 -7.23 2.44 20.06
CA ALA A 9 -6.80 3.23 18.92
C ALA A 9 -7.81 3.14 17.77
N LEU A 10 -8.25 1.93 17.40
CA LEU A 10 -9.25 1.73 16.36
C LEU A 10 -10.63 2.23 16.82
N GLY A 11 -11.08 1.86 18.01
CA GLY A 11 -12.37 2.26 18.56
C GLY A 11 -12.50 3.77 18.77
N GLY A 12 -11.39 4.48 19.00
CA GLY A 12 -11.34 5.93 19.14
C GLY A 12 -11.23 6.70 17.82
N THR A 13 -11.16 6.02 16.67
CA THR A 13 -11.16 6.70 15.37
C THR A 13 -12.55 7.28 15.04
N PRO A 14 -12.60 8.43 14.34
CA PRO A 14 -13.86 9.02 13.91
C PRO A 14 -14.70 8.07 13.05
N ASP A 15 -16.00 8.31 13.00
CA ASP A 15 -16.86 7.66 12.01
C ASP A 15 -16.45 8.07 10.59
N LYS A 16 -16.66 7.18 9.62
CA LYS A 16 -16.40 7.43 8.18
C LYS A 16 -14.92 7.74 7.88
N CYS A 17 -14.01 7.00 8.51
CA CYS A 17 -12.58 7.13 8.25
C CYS A 17 -12.00 5.96 7.44
N LEU A 18 -10.88 6.25 6.78
CA LEU A 18 -9.96 5.25 6.24
C LEU A 18 -8.88 4.96 7.29
N ILE A 19 -8.72 3.70 7.67
CA ILE A 19 -7.62 3.24 8.51
C ILE A 19 -6.63 2.54 7.60
N VAL A 20 -5.36 2.93 7.67
CA VAL A 20 -4.28 2.31 6.89
C VAL A 20 -3.29 1.64 7.84
N ILE A 21 -3.01 0.36 7.61
CA ILE A 21 -1.93 -0.36 8.27
C ILE A 21 -0.87 -0.70 7.24
N GLU A 22 0.30 -0.08 7.38
CA GLU A 22 1.43 -0.26 6.48
C GLU A 22 2.29 -1.45 6.91
N ASP A 23 2.97 -2.08 5.94
CA ASP A 23 3.94 -3.16 6.18
C ASP A 23 3.37 -4.29 7.08
N PHE A 24 2.13 -4.70 6.82
CA PHE A 24 1.39 -5.63 7.70
C PHE A 24 2.07 -6.99 7.88
N GLU A 25 2.81 -7.44 6.87
CA GLU A 25 3.62 -8.65 6.92
C GLU A 25 4.77 -8.59 7.94
N LYS A 26 5.17 -7.39 8.37
CA LYS A 26 6.27 -7.19 9.33
C LYS A 26 5.79 -7.20 10.78
N ILE A 27 4.49 -7.34 11.03
CA ILE A 27 3.92 -7.35 12.38
C ILE A 27 4.37 -8.62 13.12
N ASP A 28 5.38 -8.49 13.97
CA ASP A 28 5.87 -9.56 14.85
C ASP A 28 5.04 -9.63 16.14
N LEU A 29 4.02 -10.48 16.14
CA LEU A 29 3.14 -10.71 17.28
C LEU A 29 3.81 -11.54 18.41
N GLY A 30 4.99 -12.12 18.16
CA GLY A 30 5.75 -12.85 19.18
C GLY A 30 6.61 -11.94 20.07
N LYS A 31 6.95 -10.73 19.57
CA LYS A 31 7.78 -9.74 20.29
C LYS A 31 7.00 -8.55 20.83
N THR A 32 5.70 -8.48 20.53
CA THR A 32 4.83 -7.42 21.02
C THR A 32 3.92 -7.94 22.12
N SER A 33 3.42 -7.05 22.98
CA SER A 33 2.36 -7.38 23.93
C SER A 33 0.97 -7.48 23.26
N MET A 34 0.96 -7.56 21.93
CA MET A 34 -0.22 -7.68 21.10
C MET A 34 -0.33 -9.12 20.62
N THR A 35 -1.49 -9.73 20.79
CA THR A 35 -1.76 -11.11 20.43
C THR A 35 -2.37 -11.19 19.03
N LYS A 36 -2.20 -12.35 18.37
CA LYS A 36 -2.92 -12.70 17.12
C LYS A 36 -4.43 -12.48 17.27
N SER A 37 -5.01 -12.94 18.38
CA SER A 37 -6.43 -12.78 18.67
C SER A 37 -6.84 -11.33 18.89
N GLY A 38 -5.98 -10.51 19.51
CA GLY A 38 -6.23 -9.09 19.73
C GLY A 38 -6.32 -8.32 18.43
N LEU A 39 -5.37 -8.55 17.51
CA LEU A 39 -5.40 -7.92 16.18
C LEU A 39 -6.63 -8.34 15.38
N LEU A 40 -6.97 -9.64 15.37
CA LEU A 40 -8.17 -10.11 14.69
C LEU A 40 -9.44 -9.48 15.24
N ASN A 41 -9.62 -9.50 16.57
CA ASN A 41 -10.79 -8.89 17.21
C ASN A 41 -10.90 -7.38 16.98
N ALA A 42 -9.78 -6.72 16.69
CA ALA A 42 -9.78 -5.29 16.37
C ALA A 42 -10.27 -5.02 14.93
N ILE A 43 -10.13 -6.00 14.03
CA ILE A 43 -10.57 -5.95 12.63
C ILE A 43 -12.01 -6.44 12.49
N ASP A 44 -12.31 -7.64 13.01
CA ASP A 44 -13.58 -8.37 12.78
C ASP A 44 -14.34 -8.74 14.06
N GLY A 45 -13.85 -8.30 15.22
CA GLY A 45 -14.42 -8.69 16.51
C GLY A 45 -15.64 -7.85 16.93
N PRO A 46 -16.27 -8.19 18.07
CA PRO A 46 -17.47 -7.51 18.57
C PRO A 46 -17.29 -6.01 18.90
N LEU A 47 -16.03 -5.58 19.02
CA LEU A 47 -15.65 -4.19 19.29
C LEU A 47 -15.16 -3.47 18.03
N ALA A 48 -15.05 -4.16 16.90
CA ALA A 48 -14.74 -3.53 15.61
C ALA A 48 -15.90 -2.59 15.27
N SER A 49 -15.58 -1.30 15.10
CA SER A 49 -16.63 -0.31 14.84
C SER A 49 -16.92 -0.18 13.35
N GLU A 50 -18.20 -0.07 13.04
CA GLU A 50 -18.72 0.01 11.68
C GLU A 50 -18.44 1.37 11.02
N GLY A 51 -18.69 1.45 9.71
CA GLY A 51 -18.59 2.70 8.96
C GLY A 51 -17.16 3.15 8.68
N ARG A 52 -16.20 2.23 8.69
CA ARG A 52 -14.78 2.47 8.40
C ARG A 52 -14.30 1.56 7.28
N LEU A 53 -13.31 2.02 6.52
CA LEU A 53 -12.58 1.20 5.56
C LEU A 53 -11.18 0.93 6.10
N LEU A 54 -10.81 -0.34 6.25
CA LEU A 54 -9.44 -0.75 6.56
C LEU A 54 -8.71 -1.06 5.25
N VAL A 55 -7.56 -0.42 5.05
CA VAL A 55 -6.61 -0.72 3.99
C VAL A 55 -5.33 -1.22 4.61
N ILE A 56 -4.81 -2.30 4.05
CA ILE A 56 -3.54 -2.89 4.43
C ILE A 56 -2.60 -2.80 3.24
N THR A 57 -1.36 -2.41 3.48
CA THR A 57 -0.28 -2.54 2.49
C THR A 57 0.67 -3.65 2.93
N ALA A 58 1.18 -4.39 1.95
CA ALA A 58 2.16 -5.44 2.18
C ALA A 58 3.04 -5.62 0.94
N ASN A 59 4.35 -5.75 1.14
CA ASN A 59 5.29 -6.03 0.05
C ASN A 59 5.50 -7.53 -0.15
N ALA A 60 5.27 -8.35 0.89
CA ALA A 60 5.38 -9.80 0.84
C ALA A 60 4.09 -10.46 1.34
N ILE A 61 3.10 -10.59 0.45
CA ILE A 61 1.78 -11.19 0.77
C ILE A 61 1.90 -12.62 1.31
N ASP A 62 2.89 -13.39 0.85
CA ASP A 62 3.15 -14.77 1.29
C ASP A 62 3.54 -14.88 2.78
N ASN A 63 3.94 -13.76 3.40
CA ASN A 63 4.22 -13.70 4.83
C ASN A 63 2.96 -13.36 5.67
N ILE A 64 1.83 -13.09 5.02
CA ILE A 64 0.54 -12.88 5.68
C ILE A 64 -0.19 -14.21 5.78
N GLU A 65 -0.63 -14.54 6.98
CA GLU A 65 -1.27 -15.82 7.26
C GLU A 65 -2.70 -15.90 6.70
N ASP A 66 -3.06 -17.06 6.13
CA ASP A 66 -4.36 -17.30 5.47
C ASP A 66 -5.59 -16.94 6.31
N TYR A 67 -5.47 -16.97 7.65
CA TYR A 67 -6.58 -16.60 8.51
C TYR A 67 -6.92 -15.10 8.42
N PHE A 68 -6.02 -14.22 7.99
CA PHE A 68 -6.34 -12.82 7.71
C PHE A 68 -7.10 -12.64 6.38
N LEU A 69 -6.94 -13.57 5.44
CA LEU A 69 -7.55 -13.51 4.10
C LEU A 69 -9.01 -14.02 4.07
N ARG A 70 -9.57 -14.36 5.23
CA ARG A 70 -10.95 -14.86 5.33
C ARG A 70 -11.96 -13.71 5.18
N PRO A 71 -13.16 -13.99 4.64
CA PRO A 71 -14.23 -13.00 4.56
C PRO A 71 -14.55 -12.37 5.93
N GLY A 72 -14.79 -11.06 5.95
CA GLY A 72 -14.96 -10.25 7.15
C GLY A 72 -13.66 -9.67 7.73
N ARG A 73 -12.49 -10.04 7.18
CA ARG A 73 -11.18 -9.48 7.54
C ARG A 73 -10.60 -8.72 6.35
N ILE A 74 -10.06 -9.45 5.37
CA ILE A 74 -9.53 -8.89 4.12
C ILE A 74 -10.39 -9.42 2.98
N ASP A 75 -11.42 -8.66 2.62
CA ASP A 75 -12.41 -9.07 1.61
C ASP A 75 -11.94 -8.82 0.17
N ARG A 76 -10.98 -7.92 -0.03
CA ARG A 76 -10.46 -7.57 -1.37
C ARG A 76 -8.95 -7.43 -1.35
N GLN A 77 -8.34 -7.88 -2.43
CA GLN A 77 -6.89 -7.85 -2.64
C GLN A 77 -6.61 -7.32 -4.05
N TRP A 78 -5.64 -6.41 -4.14
CA TRP A 78 -5.17 -5.88 -5.41
C TRP A 78 -3.65 -5.92 -5.42
N LEU A 79 -3.08 -6.49 -6.48
CA LEU A 79 -1.65 -6.43 -6.72
C LEU A 79 -1.32 -5.10 -7.41
N ILE A 80 -0.41 -4.33 -6.82
CA ILE A 80 0.19 -3.16 -7.45
C ILE A 80 1.62 -3.57 -7.84
N ASP A 81 1.80 -3.91 -9.12
CA ASP A 81 3.08 -4.37 -9.66
C ASP A 81 3.81 -3.23 -10.40
N PHE A 82 4.94 -3.55 -11.01
CA PHE A 82 5.61 -2.68 -11.97
C PHE A 82 4.63 -2.17 -13.03
N PRO A 83 4.70 -0.86 -13.37
CA PRO A 83 3.79 -0.26 -14.31
C PRO A 83 3.98 -0.83 -15.71
N ASP A 84 2.86 -1.01 -16.43
CA ASP A 84 2.91 -1.28 -17.86
C ASP A 84 3.25 -0.01 -18.65
N LYS A 85 3.52 -0.17 -19.95
CA LYS A 85 3.87 0.96 -20.83
C LYS A 85 2.79 2.05 -20.84
N GLN A 86 1.52 1.68 -20.70
CA GLN A 86 0.41 2.62 -20.67
C GLN A 86 0.46 3.50 -19.40
N THR A 87 0.68 2.90 -18.24
CA THR A 87 0.81 3.59 -16.96
C THR A 87 2.05 4.50 -16.94
N ILE A 88 3.17 4.04 -17.49
CA ILE A 88 4.37 4.86 -17.69
C ILE A 88 4.06 6.05 -18.60
N GLY A 89 3.35 5.83 -19.71
CA GLY A 89 2.92 6.88 -20.64
C GLY A 89 2.07 7.95 -19.97
N VAL A 90 1.08 7.57 -19.15
CA VAL A 90 0.26 8.52 -18.39
C VAL A 90 1.11 9.37 -17.43
N CYS A 91 2.13 8.77 -16.81
CA CYS A 91 3.08 9.50 -15.97
C CYS A 91 3.93 10.47 -16.79
N PHE A 92 4.44 10.01 -17.93
CA PHE A 92 5.22 10.82 -18.86
C PHE A 92 4.39 12.01 -19.33
N ASP A 93 3.18 11.82 -19.85
CA ASP A 93 2.33 12.91 -20.35
C ASP A 93 2.02 13.98 -19.29
N ARG A 94 2.02 13.60 -18.01
CA ARG A 94 1.74 14.51 -16.89
C ARG A 94 2.97 15.27 -16.41
N PHE A 95 4.16 14.66 -16.46
CA PHE A 95 5.37 15.18 -15.82
C PHE A 95 6.53 15.42 -16.78
N SER A 96 6.36 15.13 -18.07
CA SER A 96 7.45 15.22 -19.04
C SER A 96 7.85 16.67 -19.31
N PRO A 97 9.16 16.96 -19.36
CA PRO A 97 9.66 18.25 -19.81
C PRO A 97 9.52 18.41 -21.32
N ASP A 98 9.06 19.58 -21.75
CA ASP A 98 8.87 19.91 -23.17
C ASP A 98 10.14 19.65 -23.99
N GLY A 99 10.11 18.57 -24.78
CA GLY A 99 11.12 18.24 -25.78
C GLY A 99 12.48 17.73 -25.26
N ALA A 100 12.63 17.44 -23.95
CA ALA A 100 13.93 17.01 -23.43
C ALA A 100 14.26 15.53 -23.73
N VAL A 101 13.24 14.67 -23.85
CA VAL A 101 13.40 13.23 -24.09
C VAL A 101 12.30 12.73 -25.04
N ASP A 102 12.68 11.82 -25.94
CA ASP A 102 11.73 11.12 -26.80
C ASP A 102 10.85 10.17 -25.96
N PRO A 103 9.51 10.27 -26.05
CA PRO A 103 8.60 9.45 -25.25
C PRO A 103 8.81 7.95 -25.48
N GLN A 104 8.99 7.52 -26.73
CA GLN A 104 9.10 6.11 -27.05
C GLN A 104 10.38 5.51 -26.44
N ILE A 105 11.50 6.24 -26.53
CA ILE A 105 12.76 5.82 -25.93
C ILE A 105 12.62 5.68 -24.41
N PHE A 106 12.02 6.67 -23.74
CA PHE A 106 11.81 6.62 -22.29
C PHE A 106 10.90 5.46 -21.87
N LEU A 107 9.78 5.26 -22.56
CA LEU A 107 8.83 4.19 -22.25
C LEU A 107 9.45 2.80 -22.46
N GLU A 108 10.25 2.61 -23.51
CA GLU A 108 10.95 1.35 -23.77
C GLU A 108 12.00 1.05 -22.72
N ASP A 109 12.82 2.05 -22.34
CA ASP A 109 13.86 1.88 -21.33
C ASP A 109 13.26 1.59 -19.95
N ALA A 110 12.26 2.37 -19.52
CA ALA A 110 11.60 2.19 -18.23
C ALA A 110 10.92 0.80 -18.12
N PHE A 111 10.26 0.35 -19.20
CA PHE A 111 9.60 -0.95 -19.23
C PHE A 111 10.60 -2.11 -19.27
N ALA A 112 11.64 -2.03 -20.11
CA ALA A 112 12.65 -3.08 -20.23
C ALA A 112 13.43 -3.28 -18.93
N ASN A 113 13.72 -2.20 -18.20
CA ASN A 113 14.43 -2.24 -16.92
C ASN A 113 13.51 -2.45 -15.71
N LYS A 114 12.20 -2.66 -15.91
CA LYS A 114 11.21 -2.83 -14.83
C LYS A 114 11.30 -1.74 -13.76
N TRP A 115 11.26 -0.48 -14.17
CA TRP A 115 11.26 0.62 -13.21
C TRP A 115 9.95 0.66 -12.43
N SER A 116 10.04 0.85 -11.11
CA SER A 116 8.87 1.16 -10.30
C SER A 116 8.31 2.53 -10.68
N MET A 117 7.04 2.79 -10.37
CA MET A 117 6.44 4.11 -10.59
C MET A 117 7.22 5.24 -9.90
N ALA A 118 7.82 4.98 -8.73
CA ALA A 118 8.67 5.93 -8.05
C ALA A 118 9.95 6.25 -8.85
N LYS A 119 10.58 5.23 -9.45
CA LYS A 119 11.76 5.41 -10.31
C LYS A 119 11.42 6.16 -11.59
N VAL A 120 10.31 5.81 -12.24
CA VAL A 120 9.78 6.52 -13.42
C VAL A 120 9.62 8.01 -13.10
N GLN A 121 8.95 8.32 -11.99
CA GLN A 121 8.73 9.71 -11.57
C GLN A 121 10.06 10.42 -11.24
N GLN A 122 11.00 9.75 -10.56
CA GLN A 122 12.32 10.31 -10.25
C GLN A 122 13.08 10.71 -11.51
N GLU A 123 13.13 9.83 -12.52
CA GLU A 123 13.83 10.10 -13.78
C GLU A 123 13.19 11.27 -14.53
N LEU A 124 11.85 11.34 -14.58
CA LEU A 124 11.15 12.49 -15.17
C LEU A 124 11.49 13.80 -14.45
N ILE A 125 11.48 13.81 -13.12
CA ILE A 125 11.84 15.00 -12.32
C ILE A 125 13.28 15.45 -12.62
N MET A 126 14.23 14.51 -12.69
CA MET A 126 15.63 14.81 -13.00
C MET A 126 15.77 15.46 -14.38
N LEU A 127 14.99 14.99 -15.37
CA LEU A 127 14.96 15.57 -16.72
C LEU A 127 14.30 16.96 -16.75
N THR A 128 13.35 17.24 -15.85
CA THR A 128 12.70 18.57 -15.74
C THR A 128 13.56 19.63 -15.03
N GLY A 129 14.76 19.28 -14.54
CA GLY A 129 15.63 20.22 -13.86
C GLY A 129 15.19 20.56 -12.43
N GLY A 130 14.58 19.61 -11.73
CA GLY A 130 14.20 19.78 -10.32
C GLY A 130 15.44 20.01 -9.43
N ASN A 131 15.66 21.26 -9.03
CA ASN A 131 16.41 21.62 -7.82
C ASN A 131 15.48 21.57 -6.62
#